data_AF-A0A453N789-F1
#
_entry.id   AF-A0A453N789-F1
#
_cell.length_a   1.000
_cell.length_b   1.000
_cell.length_c   1.000
_cell.angle_alpha   90.00
_cell.angle_beta   90.00
_cell.angle_gamma   90.00
#
_symmetry.space_group_name_H-M   'P 1'
#
loop_
_entity.id
_entity.type
_entity.pdbx_description
1 polymer ?
#
loop_
_entity_poly.entity_id
_entity_poly.type
_entity_poly.pdbx_seq_one_letter_code
_entity_poly.pdbx_strand_id
1 'polypeptide(L)' 'GREKELVIFSCVRCNKEQNIGFVSDFRRMNVAITRARSAVLVIGSASTLKKDKHWTNLVESAKERNRYFKVRWLLSFF' A
#
# COMPACT_ATOMS: atom_id res chain seq x y z
N GLY A 1 -19.89 -0.95 -9.28
CA GLY A 1 -18.65 -0.16 -9.10
C GLY A 1 -19.03 1.25 -8.73
N ARG A 2 -18.71 1.69 -7.50
CA ARG A 2 -18.95 3.06 -7.04
C ARG A 2 -17.59 3.73 -6.87
N GLU A 3 -17.42 4.91 -7.44
CA GLU A 3 -16.22 5.73 -7.25
C GLU A 3 -16.31 6.52 -5.95
N LYS A 4 -15.14 6.86 -5.39
CA LYS A 4 -14.99 7.68 -4.19
C LYS A 4 -13.90 8.71 -4.41
N GLU A 5 -14.03 9.87 -3.76
CA GLU A 5 -13.04 10.93 -3.88
C GLU A 5 -11.67 10.50 -3.33
N LEU A 6 -11.70 9.86 -2.16
CA LEU A 6 -10.55 9.27 -1.50
C LEU A 6 -10.80 7.79 -1.22
N VAL A 7 -9.80 6.95 -1.48
CA VAL A 7 -9.80 5.53 -1.11
C VAL A 7 -8.65 5.25 -0.14
N ILE A 8 -8.95 4.57 0.97
CA ILE A 8 -7.93 4.07 1.89
C ILE A 8 -7.81 2.56 1.68
N PHE A 9 -6.62 2.10 1.34
CA PHE A 9 -6.32 0.69 1.13
C PHE A 9 -5.38 0.18 2.22
N SER A 10 -5.92 -0.60 3.15
CA SER A 10 -5.12 -1.26 4.20
C SER A 10 -4.66 -2.63 3.73
N CYS A 11 -3.34 -2.83 3.67
CA CYS A 11 -2.74 -4.10 3.27
C CYS A 11 -2.75 -5.13 4.40
N VAL A 12 -2.92 -4.72 5.67
CA VAL A 12 -3.00 -5.55 6.90
C VAL A 12 -1.77 -6.44 7.21
N ARG A 13 -1.07 -6.95 6.20
CA ARG A 13 0.01 -7.94 6.31
C ARG A 13 1.33 -7.25 6.65
N CYS A 14 1.92 -7.70 7.74
CA CYS A 14 3.28 -7.39 8.16
C CYS A 14 3.87 -8.66 8.77
N ASN A 15 4.73 -9.36 8.04
CA ASN A 15 5.36 -10.59 8.49
C ASN A 15 6.77 -10.76 7.90
N LYS A 16 7.59 -11.59 8.54
CA LYS A 16 8.99 -11.83 8.17
C LYS A 16 9.10 -12.70 6.91
N GLU A 17 8.12 -13.57 6.68
CA GLU A 17 8.03 -14.48 5.55
C GLU A 17 7.60 -13.76 4.26
N GLN A 18 7.30 -12.45 4.37
CA GLN A 18 6.83 -11.58 3.30
C GLN A 18 5.60 -12.14 2.56
N ASN A 19 4.74 -12.84 3.28
CA ASN A 19 3.53 -13.42 2.73
C ASN A 19 2.40 -12.38 2.69
N ILE A 20 2.14 -11.90 1.47
CA ILE A 20 1.10 -10.91 1.17
C ILE A 20 -0.31 -11.51 1.04
N GLY A 21 -0.46 -12.84 0.93
CA GLY A 21 -1.75 -13.52 0.89
C GLY A 21 -2.70 -12.91 -0.16
N PHE A 22 -3.95 -12.61 0.24
CA PHE A 22 -4.97 -12.02 -0.64
C PHE A 22 -4.58 -10.68 -1.29
N VAL A 23 -3.56 -10.00 -0.74
CA VAL A 23 -3.07 -8.71 -1.25
C VAL A 23 -2.26 -8.90 -2.54
N SER A 24 -1.80 -10.12 -2.87
CA SER A 24 -1.14 -10.41 -4.16
C SER A 24 -2.06 -10.30 -5.37
N ASP A 25 -3.38 -10.30 -5.17
CA ASP A 25 -4.33 -10.22 -6.27
C ASP A 25 -4.30 -8.82 -6.89
N PHE A 26 -3.59 -8.70 -8.01
CA PHE A 26 -3.46 -7.45 -8.77
C PHE A 26 -4.83 -6.88 -9.16
N ARG A 27 -5.87 -7.71 -9.31
CA ARG A 27 -7.23 -7.24 -9.66
C ARG A 27 -7.83 -6.45 -8.51
N ARG A 28 -7.58 -6.86 -7.26
CA ARG A 28 -8.01 -6.12 -6.05
C ARG A 28 -7.28 -4.79 -5.94
N MET A 29 -5.98 -4.78 -6.21
CA MET A 29 -5.19 -3.55 -6.27
C MET A 29 -5.72 -2.60 -7.35
N ASN A 30 -5.95 -3.10 -8.58
CA ASN A 30 -6.47 -2.29 -9.68
C ASN A 30 -7.85 -1.72 -9.38
N VAL A 31 -8.75 -2.51 -8.80
CA VAL A 31 -10.07 -2.02 -8.38
C VAL A 31 -9.93 -0.93 -7.33
N ALA A 32 -9.09 -1.11 -6.31
CA ALA A 32 -8.91 -0.06 -5.31
C ALA A 32 -8.36 1.24 -5.90
N ILE A 33 -7.36 1.15 -6.79
CA ILE A 33 -6.73 2.31 -7.40
C ILE A 33 -7.69 3.04 -8.34
N THR A 34 -8.40 2.31 -9.21
CA THR A 34 -9.32 2.90 -10.21
C THR A 34 -10.61 3.44 -9.61
N ARG A 35 -10.91 3.17 -8.34
CA ARG A 35 -12.10 3.70 -7.65
C ARG A 35 -11.87 5.06 -7.00
N ALA A 36 -10.62 5.48 -6.84
CA ALA A 36 -10.29 6.80 -6.33
C ALA A 36 -10.33 7.84 -7.44
N ARG A 37 -11.06 8.94 -7.22
CA ARG A 37 -11.09 10.08 -8.14
C ARG A 37 -9.92 11.04 -7.92
N SER A 38 -9.55 11.27 -6.65
CA SER A 38 -8.53 12.26 -6.29
C SER A 38 -7.28 11.62 -5.71
N ALA A 39 -7.41 10.70 -4.74
CA ALA A 39 -6.25 10.06 -4.13
C ALA A 39 -6.54 8.67 -3.55
N VAL A 40 -5.49 7.84 -3.55
CA VAL A 40 -5.45 6.55 -2.84
C VAL A 40 -4.39 6.65 -1.76
N LEU A 41 -4.78 6.36 -0.52
CA LEU A 41 -3.85 6.19 0.59
C LEU A 41 -3.64 4.69 0.86
N VAL A 42 -2.43 4.21 0.62
CA VAL A 42 -2.07 2.81 0.90
C VAL A 42 -1.34 2.73 2.23
N ILE A 43 -1.85 1.88 3.13
CA ILE A 43 -1.29 1.66 4.46
C ILE A 43 -0.83 0.21 4.55
N GLY A 44 0.47 -0.01 4.74
CA GLY A 44 1.01 -1.37 4.81
C GLY A 44 2.51 -1.43 5.06
N SER A 45 3.00 -2.65 5.25
CA SER A 45 4.43 -2.92 5.36
C SER A 45 5.08 -2.96 3.98
N ALA A 46 5.85 -1.91 3.65
CA ALA A 46 6.55 -1.84 2.37
C ALA A 46 7.52 -3.02 2.15
N SER A 47 8.17 -3.51 3.21
CA SER A 47 9.07 -4.67 3.14
C SER A 47 8.34 -5.97 2.84
N THR A 48 7.09 -6.11 3.30
CA THR A 48 6.23 -7.27 3.00
C THR A 48 5.66 -7.18 1.59
N LEU A 49 5.22 -5.98 1.16
CA LEU A 49 4.57 -5.76 -0.14
C LEU A 49 5.52 -5.89 -1.34
N LYS A 50 6.80 -5.52 -1.19
CA LYS A 50 7.82 -5.58 -2.24
C LYS A 50 8.17 -6.99 -2.77
N LYS A 51 7.59 -8.05 -2.21
CA LYS A 51 7.73 -9.41 -2.79
C LYS A 51 6.95 -9.57 -4.09
N ASP A 52 5.90 -8.79 -4.29
CA ASP A 52 5.11 -8.79 -5.52
C ASP A 52 5.54 -7.66 -6.46
N LYS A 53 5.56 -7.95 -7.78
CA LYS A 53 6.02 -7.02 -8.81
C LYS A 53 5.14 -5.77 -8.90
N HIS A 54 3.81 -5.92 -8.82
CA HIS A 54 2.89 -4.79 -8.95
C HIS A 54 2.98 -3.87 -7.74
N TRP A 55 3.05 -4.46 -6.54
CA TRP A 55 3.28 -3.70 -5.31
C TRP A 55 4.64 -3.02 -5.28
N THR A 56 5.69 -3.68 -5.78
CA THR A 56 7.02 -3.06 -5.93
C THR A 56 6.95 -1.83 -6.81
N ASN A 57 6.31 -1.93 -7.98
CA ASN A 57 6.14 -0.79 -8.88
C ASN A 57 5.37 0.36 -8.22
N LEU A 58 4.31 0.05 -7.45
CA LEU A 58 3.56 1.07 -6.72
C LEU A 58 4.42 1.77 -5.66
N VAL A 59 5.20 1.01 -4.89
CA VAL A 59 6.08 1.55 -3.84
C VAL A 59 7.19 2.43 -4.44
N GLU A 60 7.82 2.00 -5.54
CA GLU A 60 8.84 2.81 -6.21
C GLU A 60 8.24 4.08 -6.83
N SER A 61 7.09 3.99 -7.49
CA SER A 61 6.39 5.18 -8.00
C SER A 61 6.02 6.17 -6.88
N ALA A 62 5.61 5.68 -5.72
CA ALA A 62 5.33 6.53 -4.57
C ALA A 62 6.59 7.23 -4.03
N LYS A 63 7.75 6.56 -4.05
CA LYS A 63 9.03 7.18 -3.65
C LYS A 63 9.49 8.23 -4.63
N GLU A 64 9.47 7.93 -5.93
CA GLU A 64 9.85 8.88 -7.01
C GLU A 64 9.05 10.19 -6.91
N ARG A 65 7.77 10.09 -6.51
CA ARG A 65 6.87 11.25 -6.35
C ARG A 65 6.96 11.93 -4.99
N ASN A 66 7.86 11.51 -4.10
CA ASN A 66 7.93 11.99 -2.73
C ASN A 66 6.58 11.84 -1.98
N ARG A 67 5.92 10.69 -2.15
CA ARG A 67 4.65 10.29 -1.52
C ARG A 67 4.78 9.03 -0.67
N TYR A 68 6.00 8.63 -0.35
CA TYR A 68 6.29 7.50 0.53
C TYR A 68 6.63 8.02 1.94
N PHE A 69 5.82 7.65 2.93
CA PHE A 69 5.99 8.08 4.32
C PHE A 69 6.24 6.87 5.21
N LYS A 70 7.37 6.88 5.95
CA LYS A 70 7.66 5.84 6.94
C LYS A 70 7.03 6.25 8.27
N VAL A 71 6.06 5.48 8.74
CA VAL A 71 5.47 5.67 10.07
C VAL A 71 6.50 5.21 11.11
N ARG A 72 6.93 6.11 11.99
CA ARG A 72 7.77 5.80 13.15
C ARG A 72 6.86 5.78 14.38
N TRP A 73 6.89 4.69 15.14
CA TRP A 73 6.25 4.69 16.45
C TRP A 73 6.98 5.68 17.36
N LEU A 74 6.23 6.56 18.03
CA LEU A 74 6.76 7.52 19.01
C LEU A 74 7.16 6.87 20.34
N LEU A 75 7.36 5.54 20.37
CA LEU A 75 7.71 4.77 21.56
C LEU A 75 9.18 4.90 21.99
N SER A 76 9.95 5.81 21.40
CA SER A 76 11.35 6.06 21.80
C SER A 76 11.51 7.18 22.84
N PHE A 77 10.43 7.58 23.52
CA PHE A 77 10.42 8.62 24.57
C PHE A 77 9.93 8.13 25.94
N PHE A 78 9.84 6.81 26.16
CA PHE A 78 9.67 6.20 27.47
C PHE A 78 10.72 5.13 27.69
#